data_AF-A0A7Y8H9J3-F1
#
_entry.id   AF-A0A7Y8H9J3-F1
#
_cell.length_a   1.000
_cell.length_b   1.000
_cell.length_c   1.000
_cell.angle_alpha   90.00
_cell.angle_beta   90.00
_cell.angle_gamma   90.00
#
_symmetry.space_group_name_H-M   'P 1'
#
loop_
_entity.id
_entity.type
_entity.pdbx_description
1 polymer ?
#
loop_
_entity_poly.entity_id
_entity_poly.type
_entity_poly.pdbx_seq_one_letter_code
_entity_poly.pdbx_strand_id
1 'polypeptide(L)' 'YIQKAKSLAGEGNDVILTGAGPVWLYLKIAHALHGKARKLIYRSPVTGDVVIFDHSPD' A
#
# COMPACT_ATOMS: atom_id res chain seq x y z
N TYR A 1 -2.00 13.44 -2.44
CA TYR A 1 -2.17 12.06 -1.92
C TYR A 1 -0.85 11.32 -1.74
N ILE A 2 0.09 11.34 -2.72
CA ILE A 2 1.38 10.63 -2.59
C ILE A 2 2.16 11.05 -1.34
N GLN A 3 2.34 12.36 -1.10
CA GLN A 3 3.10 12.82 0.07
C GLN A 3 2.44 12.42 1.40
N LYS A 4 1.11 12.54 1.49
CA LYS A 4 0.34 12.05 2.64
C LYS A 4 0.53 10.54 2.83
N ALA A 5 0.44 9.75 1.77
CA ALA A 5 0.64 8.29 1.83
C ALA A 5 2.06 7.93 2.29
N LYS A 6 3.09 8.60 1.75
CA LYS A 6 4.48 8.40 2.18
C LYS A 6 4.68 8.76 3.65
N SER A 7 4.11 9.87 4.11
CA SER A 7 4.20 10.29 5.51
C SER A 7 3.52 9.28 6.45
N LEU A 8 2.35 8.76 6.09
CA LEU A 8 1.63 7.78 6.90
C LEU A 8 2.28 6.39 6.89
N ALA A 9 2.89 6.00 5.76
CA ALA A 9 3.54 4.70 5.63
C ALA A 9 4.77 4.54 6.53
N GLY A 10 5.49 5.63 6.83
CA GLY A 10 6.79 5.56 7.51
C GLY A 10 7.83 4.80 6.66
N GLU A 11 8.88 4.27 7.29
CA GLU A 11 9.94 3.49 6.64
C GLU A 11 9.90 2.04 7.13
N GLY A 12 9.83 1.06 6.23
CA GLY A 12 9.92 -0.36 6.56
C GLY A 12 8.67 -0.98 7.22
N ASN A 13 7.56 -0.26 7.32
CA ASN A 13 6.34 -0.79 7.92
C ASN A 13 5.55 -1.70 6.97
N ASP A 14 4.67 -2.51 7.55
CA ASP A 14 3.59 -3.19 6.84
C ASP A 14 2.40 -2.24 6.71
N VAL A 15 1.96 -2.00 5.47
CA VAL A 15 0.97 -0.96 5.17
C VAL A 15 -0.28 -1.59 4.58
N ILE A 16 -1.45 -1.15 5.07
CA ILE A 16 -2.75 -1.49 4.50
C ILE A 16 -3.33 -0.27 3.79
N LEU A 17 -3.55 -0.40 2.49
CA LEU A 17 -4.24 0.57 1.63
C LEU A 17 -5.73 0.19 1.53
N THR A 18 -6.62 1.13 1.84
CA THR A 18 -8.08 0.91 1.81
C THR A 18 -8.83 2.23 1.63
N GLY A 19 -10.16 2.17 1.59
CA GLY A 19 -11.06 3.29 1.34
C GLY A 19 -11.51 3.34 -0.13
N ALA A 20 -12.38 4.30 -0.46
CA ALA A 20 -12.93 4.49 -1.80
C ALA A 20 -12.03 5.40 -2.67
N GLY A 21 -11.88 5.05 -3.94
CA GLY A 21 -11.07 5.81 -4.88
C GLY A 21 -11.05 5.17 -6.27
N PRO A 22 -10.54 5.88 -7.28
CA PRO A 22 -10.38 5.31 -8.61
C PRO A 22 -9.16 4.37 -8.66
N VAL A 23 -9.20 3.35 -9.51
CA VAL A 23 -8.13 2.32 -9.63
C VAL A 23 -6.74 2.94 -9.81
N TRP A 24 -6.61 3.96 -10.66
CA TRP A 24 -5.32 4.61 -10.92
C TRP A 24 -4.69 5.25 -9.68
N LEU A 25 -5.48 5.64 -8.68
CA LEU A 25 -4.97 6.23 -7.44
C LEU A 25 -4.23 5.19 -6.61
N TYR A 26 -4.79 3.98 -6.50
CA TYR A 26 -4.14 2.87 -5.81
C TYR A 26 -2.84 2.49 -6.49
N LEU A 27 -2.82 2.44 -7.83
CA LEU A 27 -1.59 2.15 -8.58
C LEU A 27 -0.49 3.19 -8.31
N LYS A 28 -0.83 4.48 -8.31
CA LYS A 28 0.14 5.55 -8.00
C LYS A 28 0.65 5.48 -6.57
N ILE A 29 -0.21 5.19 -5.59
CA ILE A 29 0.20 5.05 -4.19
C ILE A 29 1.07 3.80 -4.02
N ALA A 30 0.67 2.66 -4.59
CA ALA A 30 1.43 1.42 -4.51
C ALA A 30 2.84 1.59 -5.07
N HIS A 31 2.98 2.19 -6.26
CA HIS A 31 4.29 2.49 -6.84
C HIS A 31 5.12 3.42 -5.93
N ALA A 32 4.51 4.48 -5.40
CA ALA A 32 5.20 5.42 -4.52
C ALA A 32 5.65 4.82 -3.17
N LEU A 33 5.01 3.74 -2.71
CA LEU A 33 5.32 3.05 -1.46
C LEU A 33 6.21 1.81 -1.65
N HIS A 34 6.45 1.35 -2.87
CA HIS A 34 7.18 0.10 -3.15
C HIS A 34 8.56 0.03 -2.50
N GLY A 35 9.36 1.10 -2.60
CA GLY A 35 10.69 1.17 -1.96
C GLY A 35 10.66 1.73 -0.53
N LYS A 36 9.48 1.89 0.08
CA LYS A 36 9.31 2.56 1.38
C LYS A 36 8.68 1.65 2.43
N ALA A 37 7.67 0.88 2.05
CA ALA A 37 7.05 -0.12 2.91
C ALA A 37 7.77 -1.47 2.76
N ARG A 38 7.80 -2.26 3.83
CA ARG A 38 8.26 -3.66 3.76
C ARG A 38 7.23 -4.51 3.04
N LYS A 39 5.95 -4.32 3.36
CA LYS A 39 4.82 -5.04 2.77
C LYS A 39 3.68 -4.07 2.50
N LEU A 40 2.97 -4.24 1.39
CA LEU A 40 1.78 -3.46 1.07
C LEU A 40 0.61 -4.39 0.75
N ILE A 41 -0.50 -4.17 1.44
CA ILE A 41 -1.75 -4.92 1.31
C ILE A 41 -2.83 -3.95 0.84
N TYR A 42 -3.65 -4.36 -0.13
CA TYR A 42 -4.91 -3.70 -0.42
C TYR A 42 -6.05 -4.43 0.28
N ARG A 43 -6.81 -3.72 1.13
CA ARG A 43 -8.01 -4.26 1.78
C ARG A 43 -9.23 -3.95 0.92
N SER A 44 -9.65 -4.95 0.15
CA SER A 44 -10.84 -4.95 -0.68
C SER A 44 -12.09 -5.26 0.17
N PRO A 45 -13.22 -4.56 -0.03
CA PRO A 45 -14.47 -4.90 0.65
C PRO A 45 -15.07 -6.23 0.17
N VAL A 46 -14.61 -6.78 -0.97
CA VAL A 46 -15.14 -8.01 -1.56
C VAL A 46 -14.27 -9.22 -1.24
N THR A 47 -12.95 -9.08 -1.39
CA THR A 47 -12.01 -10.20 -1.31
C THR A 47 -11.14 -10.18 -0.06
N GLY A 48 -11.31 -9.18 0.81
CA GLY A 48 -10.44 -8.99 1.98
C GLY A 48 -9.05 -8.51 1.59
N ASP A 49 -8.04 -9.00 2.30
CA ASP A 49 -6.66 -8.54 2.16
C ASP A 49 -5.97 -9.20 0.96
N VAL A 50 -5.52 -8.37 0.02
CA VAL A 50 -4.76 -8.78 -1.15
C VAL A 50 -3.36 -8.19 -1.05
N VAL A 51 -2.34 -9.05 -0.99
CA VAL A 51 -0.94 -8.61 -0.97
C VAL A 51 -0.59 -8.02 -2.35
N ILE A 52 -0.09 -6.79 -2.37
CA ILE A 52 0.45 -6.16 -3.58
C ILE A 52 1.93 -6.53 -3.74
N PHE A 53 2.70 -6.37 -2.68
CA PHE A 53 4.09 -6.81 -2.59
C PHE A 53 4.45 -7.15 -1.15
N ASP A 54 5.46 -8.01 -1.00
CA ASP A 54 6.05 -8.40 0.28
C ASP A 54 7.56 -8.55 0.10
N HIS A 55 8.34 -7.72 0.80
CA HIS A 55 9.79 -7.79 0.83
C HIS A 55 10.32 -8.48 2.10
N SER A 56 9.46 -9.18 2.85
CA SER A 56 9.90 -10.02 3.95
C SER A 56 10.83 -11.11 3.41
N PRO A 57 12.02 -11.31 4.02
CA PRO A 57 12.93 -12.40 3.65
C PRO A 57 12.54 -13.75 4.28
N ASP A 58 11.57 -13.74 5.21
CA ASP A 58 11.05 -14.90 5.94
C ASP A 58 10.13 -15.79 5.10
#